data_AF-A0A2V7DBN9-F1
#
_entry.id   AF-A0A2V7DBN9-F1
#
_cell.length_a   1.000
_cell.length_b   1.000
_cell.length_c   1.000
_cell.angle_alpha   90.00
_cell.angle_beta   90.00
_cell.angle_gamma   90.00
#
_symmetry.space_group_name_H-M   'P 1'
#
loop_
_entity.id
_entity.type
_entity.pdbx_description
1 polymer ?
#
loop_
_entity_poly.entity_id
_entity_poly.type
_entity_poly.pdbx_seq_one_letter_code
_entity_poly.pdbx_strand_id
1 'polypeptide(L)'
;MARLVDLTGIPVVDGHCHPLLRDPLGVSSGTLLDLFTEARPATMRAHVPATGYAQRAVRALARRHGVEATVDAVLDARRRAGSEAGLKHLTDARVAALLVDTGYPPDAMPLDEMRQHLGCEIHEVVRIEACAERLLARRLSYEAFVEAFRRTLHEAAPGCVGFKTIIAYRSGLDVRSPTDEECAASYDSALAAIPAGGRPRLTEKPLLDRLFEITLEVAAQTGRPVQIHTGFGDPDIDLLRANPLLLRAVLEDRRWTTTQLVLLHMAYPYTREAAFMTAVWPQVHLDLSLALPFLGPGALFPLLEILSLAPLSKLMYGSDVSGLPELFALAAEWARATLGEALGWLVERDGLDERAAAAAGRAILSDNARALYGLRQEP
;
A
#
# COMPACT_ATOMS: atom_id res chain seq x y z
N MET A 1 16.29 0.43 -29.57
CA MET A 1 15.50 0.98 -28.45
C MET A 1 14.53 -0.10 -28.06
N ALA A 2 14.41 -0.43 -26.78
CA ALA A 2 13.46 -1.44 -26.34
C ALA A 2 12.05 -1.07 -26.84
N ARG A 3 11.34 -2.03 -27.41
CA ARG A 3 9.94 -1.93 -27.78
C ARG A 3 9.17 -1.51 -26.54
N LEU A 4 8.34 -0.48 -26.66
CA LEU A 4 7.51 0.02 -25.55
C LEU A 4 6.06 -0.42 -25.79
N VAL A 5 5.43 -0.98 -24.77
CA VAL A 5 3.97 -1.19 -24.77
C VAL A 5 3.32 0.10 -24.29
N ASP A 6 2.49 0.71 -25.13
CA ASP A 6 1.77 1.93 -24.77
C ASP A 6 0.60 1.61 -23.82
N LEU A 7 0.75 2.04 -22.57
CA LEU A 7 -0.27 1.89 -21.52
C LEU A 7 -0.92 3.23 -21.14
N THR A 8 -0.60 4.32 -21.82
CA THR A 8 -1.01 5.69 -21.43
C THR A 8 -2.52 5.90 -21.41
N GLY A 9 -3.27 5.14 -22.21
CA GLY A 9 -4.73 5.18 -22.25
C GLY A 9 -5.44 4.40 -21.14
N ILE A 10 -4.71 3.62 -20.33
CA ILE A 10 -5.32 2.71 -19.35
C ILE A 10 -5.65 3.47 -18.05
N PRO A 11 -6.92 3.48 -17.61
CA PRO A 11 -7.29 3.96 -16.30
C PRO A 11 -6.71 3.06 -15.22
N VAL A 12 -6.20 3.64 -14.13
CA VAL A 12 -5.56 2.88 -13.06
C VAL A 12 -6.44 2.77 -11.82
N VAL A 13 -6.42 1.59 -11.21
CA VAL A 13 -6.92 1.36 -9.85
C VAL A 13 -5.70 1.25 -8.95
N ASP A 14 -5.52 2.24 -8.09
CA ASP A 14 -4.46 2.21 -7.08
C ASP A 14 -4.89 1.29 -5.94
N GLY A 15 -4.38 0.05 -5.96
CA GLY A 15 -4.76 -1.01 -5.03
C GLY A 15 -4.30 -0.81 -3.58
N HIS A 16 -3.36 0.12 -3.34
CA HIS A 16 -2.93 0.48 -2.00
C HIS A 16 -2.30 1.86 -1.96
N CYS A 17 -2.91 2.77 -1.21
CA CYS A 17 -2.38 4.09 -0.95
C CYS A 17 -2.87 4.65 0.40
N HIS A 18 -2.49 5.88 0.71
CA HIS A 18 -2.84 6.56 1.96
C HIS A 18 -3.65 7.84 1.72
N PRO A 19 -4.33 8.40 2.74
CA PRO A 19 -5.10 9.62 2.56
C PRO A 19 -4.23 10.84 2.27
N LEU A 20 -4.89 11.92 1.83
CA LEU A 20 -4.26 13.23 1.70
C LEU A 20 -3.88 13.82 3.07
N LEU A 21 -2.95 14.77 3.07
CA LEU A 21 -2.69 15.61 4.25
C LEU A 21 -3.93 16.44 4.55
N ARG A 22 -4.10 16.84 5.82
CA ARG A 22 -5.20 17.73 6.22
C ARG A 22 -5.21 19.04 5.45
N ASP A 23 -4.03 19.59 5.17
CA ASP A 23 -3.83 20.75 4.30
C ASP A 23 -2.76 20.44 3.23
N PRO A 24 -3.16 19.93 2.05
CA PRO A 24 -2.23 19.61 0.97
C PRO A 24 -1.60 20.85 0.29
N LEU A 25 -2.17 22.05 0.47
CA LEU A 25 -1.67 23.28 -0.15
C LEU A 25 -0.68 24.02 0.76
N GLY A 26 -0.86 23.96 2.08
CA GLY A 26 0.02 24.54 3.10
C GLY A 26 1.30 23.77 3.39
N VAL A 27 1.69 22.83 2.52
CA VAL A 27 2.87 21.98 2.71
C VAL A 27 4.17 22.80 2.70
N SER A 28 4.97 22.60 3.75
CA SER A 28 6.32 23.19 3.85
C SER A 28 7.34 22.43 3.01
N SER A 29 8.48 23.07 2.69
CA SER A 29 9.60 22.42 1.99
C SER A 29 10.09 21.17 2.73
N GLY A 30 10.15 21.22 4.06
CA GLY A 30 10.53 20.08 4.89
C GLY A 30 9.52 18.93 4.81
N THR A 31 8.23 19.24 4.88
CA THR A 31 7.16 18.24 4.76
C THR A 31 7.13 17.59 3.38
N LEU A 32 7.35 18.37 2.30
CA LEU A 32 7.43 17.80 0.95
C LEU A 32 8.60 16.81 0.84
N LEU A 33 9.76 17.14 1.42
CA LEU A 33 10.91 16.24 1.44
C LEU A 33 10.67 14.99 2.29
N ASP A 34 9.94 15.11 3.40
CA ASP A 34 9.58 13.94 4.21
C ASP A 34 8.65 12.97 3.43
N LEU A 35 7.81 13.46 2.52
CA LEU A 35 7.02 12.60 1.62
C LEU A 35 7.85 11.85 0.57
N PHE A 36 9.15 12.13 0.47
CA PHE A 36 10.06 11.48 -0.47
C PHE A 36 10.96 10.41 0.17
N THR A 37 10.71 10.05 1.42
CA THR A 37 11.50 9.06 2.14
C THR A 37 10.69 8.33 3.19
N GLU A 38 10.98 7.05 3.39
CA GLU A 38 10.50 6.28 4.56
C GLU A 38 11.32 6.60 5.82
N ALA A 39 12.29 7.52 5.79
CA ALA A 39 12.99 7.90 7.00
C ALA A 39 12.05 8.61 7.99
N ARG A 40 12.40 8.56 9.28
CA ARG A 40 11.66 9.33 10.29
C ARG A 40 11.62 10.82 9.89
N PRO A 41 10.49 11.53 10.09
CA PRO A 41 10.36 12.92 9.69
C PRO A 41 11.52 13.79 10.16
N ALA A 42 11.98 14.70 9.30
CA ALA A 42 13.11 15.61 9.53
C ALA A 42 14.51 14.98 9.64
N THR A 43 14.66 13.66 9.76
CA THR A 43 15.98 13.04 9.99
C THR A 43 16.87 13.00 8.75
N MET A 44 16.28 12.93 7.56
CA MET A 44 17.01 12.75 6.30
C MET A 44 16.88 13.92 5.31
N ARG A 45 16.23 15.03 5.69
CA ARG A 45 15.92 16.15 4.77
C ARG A 45 17.15 16.72 4.04
N ALA A 46 18.33 16.67 4.64
CA ALA A 46 19.57 17.11 3.99
C ALA A 46 20.03 16.18 2.85
N HIS A 47 19.65 14.91 2.91
CA HIS A 47 20.06 13.86 1.96
C HIS A 47 18.96 13.55 0.94
N VAL A 48 17.68 13.72 1.29
CA VAL A 48 16.54 13.45 0.40
C VAL A 48 16.69 14.11 -0.98
N PRO A 49 17.09 15.39 -1.13
CA PRO A 49 17.28 16.01 -2.45
C PRO A 49 18.32 15.32 -3.35
N ALA A 50 19.23 14.53 -2.77
CA ALA A 50 20.22 13.75 -3.51
C ALA A 50 19.71 12.37 -3.97
N THR A 51 18.49 11.99 -3.60
CA THR A 51 17.87 10.72 -4.02
C THR A 51 17.28 10.82 -5.42
N GLY A 52 17.30 9.72 -6.17
CA GLY A 52 16.69 9.65 -7.50
C GLY A 52 15.18 9.94 -7.49
N TYR A 53 14.48 9.46 -6.46
CA TYR A 53 13.04 9.69 -6.27
C TYR A 53 12.72 11.18 -6.12
N ALA A 54 13.35 11.87 -5.17
CA ALA A 54 13.10 13.28 -4.91
C ALA A 54 13.43 14.15 -6.13
N GLN A 55 14.56 13.89 -6.80
CA GLN A 55 14.92 14.63 -8.02
C GLN A 55 13.90 14.41 -9.14
N ARG A 56 13.44 13.18 -9.34
CA ARG A 56 12.42 12.86 -10.35
C ARG A 56 11.10 13.54 -10.03
N ALA A 57 10.65 13.49 -8.78
CA ALA A 57 9.41 14.11 -8.31
C ALA A 57 9.43 15.63 -8.47
N VAL A 58 10.47 16.31 -7.95
CA VAL A 58 10.59 17.77 -8.06
C VAL A 58 10.64 18.21 -9.52
N ARG A 59 11.42 17.53 -10.38
CA ARG A 59 11.46 17.85 -11.82
C ARG A 59 10.12 17.63 -12.51
N ALA A 60 9.37 16.59 -12.13
CA ALA A 60 8.07 16.31 -12.73
C ALA A 60 7.01 17.33 -12.30
N LEU A 61 6.97 17.68 -11.02
CA LEU A 61 6.10 18.73 -10.49
C LEU A 61 6.44 20.10 -11.12
N ALA A 62 7.72 20.44 -11.20
CA ALA A 62 8.17 21.68 -11.81
C ALA A 62 7.77 21.79 -13.29
N ARG A 63 7.90 20.70 -14.05
CA ARG A 63 7.42 20.64 -15.45
C ARG A 63 5.90 20.86 -15.55
N ARG A 64 5.10 20.27 -14.66
CA ARG A 64 3.64 20.45 -14.64
C ARG A 64 3.22 21.89 -14.40
N HIS A 65 4.01 22.63 -13.63
CA HIS A 65 3.74 24.04 -13.32
C HIS A 65 4.51 25.04 -14.21
N GLY A 66 5.42 24.57 -15.08
CA GLY A 66 6.25 25.44 -15.91
C GLY A 66 7.24 26.30 -15.11
N VAL A 67 7.75 25.78 -13.99
CA VAL A 67 8.67 26.50 -13.09
C VAL A 67 10.03 25.82 -12.99
N GLU A 68 10.98 26.48 -12.32
CA GLU A 68 12.29 25.89 -12.01
C GLU A 68 12.14 24.62 -11.16
N ALA A 69 13.04 23.64 -11.37
CA ALA A 69 13.03 22.36 -10.66
C ALA A 69 13.62 22.46 -9.25
N THR A 70 13.07 23.35 -8.43
CA THR A 70 13.39 23.51 -7.01
C THR A 70 12.14 23.27 -6.16
N VAL A 71 12.34 22.82 -4.91
CA VAL A 71 11.23 22.57 -3.97
C VAL A 71 10.39 23.84 -3.76
N ASP A 72 11.04 24.98 -3.53
CA ASP A 72 10.35 26.22 -3.22
C ASP A 72 9.54 26.75 -4.41
N ALA A 73 10.12 26.71 -5.64
CA ALA A 73 9.40 27.13 -6.84
C ALA A 73 8.17 26.24 -7.11
N VAL A 74 8.29 24.93 -6.88
CA VAL A 74 7.17 23.99 -6.98
C VAL A 74 6.09 24.34 -5.96
N LEU A 75 6.44 24.52 -4.69
CA LEU A 75 5.46 24.82 -3.63
C LEU A 75 4.77 26.17 -3.85
N ASP A 76 5.50 27.19 -4.30
CA ASP A 76 4.94 28.49 -4.67
C ASP A 76 3.96 28.38 -5.84
N ALA A 77 4.29 27.58 -6.85
CA ALA A 77 3.40 27.36 -7.99
C ALA A 77 2.14 26.61 -7.59
N ARG A 78 2.26 25.59 -6.74
CA ARG A 78 1.12 24.84 -6.17
C ARG A 78 0.17 25.76 -5.39
N ARG A 79 0.71 26.63 -4.53
CA ARG A 79 -0.09 27.62 -3.79
C ARG A 79 -0.84 28.58 -4.71
N ARG A 80 -0.20 29.05 -5.79
CA ARG A 80 -0.87 29.91 -6.78
C ARG A 80 -1.93 29.19 -7.60
N ALA A 81 -1.71 27.92 -7.92
CA ALA A 81 -2.61 27.11 -8.74
C ALA A 81 -3.87 26.66 -7.98
N GLY A 82 -3.78 26.51 -6.65
CA GLY A 82 -4.90 26.09 -5.80
C GLY A 82 -5.23 24.60 -5.92
N SER A 83 -6.29 24.18 -5.22
CA SER A 83 -6.66 22.76 -5.10
C SER A 83 -7.13 22.13 -6.42
N GLU A 84 -7.79 22.91 -7.28
CA GLU A 84 -8.30 22.44 -8.58
C GLU A 84 -7.21 21.85 -9.49
N ALA A 85 -5.99 22.39 -9.41
CA ALA A 85 -4.86 21.88 -10.18
C ALA A 85 -4.50 20.43 -9.79
N GLY A 86 -4.52 20.11 -8.49
CA GLY A 86 -4.30 18.75 -7.99
C GLY A 86 -5.34 17.77 -8.52
N LEU A 87 -6.60 18.20 -8.65
CA LEU A 87 -7.68 17.38 -9.19
C LEU A 87 -7.51 17.12 -10.68
N LYS A 88 -7.16 18.18 -11.43
CA LYS A 88 -6.87 18.06 -12.85
C LYS A 88 -5.74 17.06 -13.10
N HIS A 89 -4.71 17.05 -12.25
CA HIS A 89 -3.59 16.11 -12.36
C HIS A 89 -4.01 14.64 -12.21
N LEU A 90 -4.94 14.32 -11.31
CA LEU A 90 -5.47 12.95 -11.18
C LEU A 90 -6.27 12.54 -12.41
N THR A 91 -7.12 13.44 -12.92
CA THR A 91 -7.91 13.22 -14.13
C THR A 91 -7.02 13.01 -15.35
N ASP A 92 -6.02 13.88 -15.56
CA ASP A 92 -5.05 13.78 -16.64
C ASP A 92 -4.25 12.46 -16.55
N ALA A 93 -3.92 12.03 -15.33
CA ALA A 93 -3.23 10.78 -15.06
C ALA A 93 -4.16 9.55 -15.05
N ARG A 94 -5.45 9.71 -15.38
CA ARG A 94 -6.44 8.61 -15.48
C ARG A 94 -6.48 7.74 -14.22
N VAL A 95 -6.40 8.35 -13.04
CA VAL A 95 -6.60 7.64 -11.77
C VAL A 95 -8.10 7.44 -11.59
N ALA A 96 -8.56 6.20 -11.72
CA ALA A 96 -9.98 5.87 -11.70
C ALA A 96 -10.48 5.51 -10.30
N ALA A 97 -9.66 4.81 -9.51
CA ALA A 97 -10.00 4.45 -8.14
C ALA A 97 -8.78 4.40 -7.22
N LEU A 98 -9.01 4.66 -5.92
CA LEU A 98 -8.03 4.60 -4.83
C LEU A 98 -8.52 3.68 -3.72
N LEU A 99 -7.67 2.73 -3.30
CA LEU A 99 -7.89 1.88 -2.12
C LEU A 99 -7.04 2.40 -0.96
N VAL A 100 -7.70 3.11 -0.06
CA VAL A 100 -7.06 3.96 0.94
C VAL A 100 -7.01 3.25 2.30
N ASP A 101 -5.80 2.96 2.77
CA ASP A 101 -5.54 2.52 4.14
C ASP A 101 -5.72 3.69 5.12
N THR A 102 -6.83 3.68 5.84
CA THR A 102 -7.23 4.76 6.78
C THR A 102 -6.53 4.69 8.13
N GLY A 103 -5.64 3.72 8.33
CA GLY A 103 -4.87 3.58 9.56
C GLY A 103 -3.64 4.48 9.66
N TYR A 104 -3.31 5.23 8.60
CA TYR A 104 -2.15 6.13 8.56
C TYR A 104 -2.27 7.21 7.47
N PRO A 105 -1.75 8.42 7.69
CA PRO A 105 -1.31 8.94 9.00
C PRO A 105 -2.51 9.28 9.90
N PRO A 106 -2.33 9.38 11.23
CA PRO A 106 -3.46 9.56 12.16
C PRO A 106 -4.20 10.90 12.01
N ASP A 107 -3.53 11.94 11.53
CA ASP A 107 -4.10 13.29 11.37
C ASP A 107 -4.36 13.62 9.90
N ALA A 108 -4.58 12.59 9.07
CA ALA A 108 -4.86 12.74 7.66
C ALA A 108 -6.27 13.30 7.38
N MET A 109 -6.51 13.68 6.12
CA MET A 109 -7.83 14.05 5.65
C MET A 109 -8.81 12.87 5.77
N PRO A 110 -9.98 13.05 6.41
CA PRO A 110 -11.05 12.05 6.43
C PRO A 110 -11.51 11.66 5.03
N LEU A 111 -11.97 10.41 4.84
CA LEU A 111 -12.33 9.92 3.50
C LEU A 111 -13.55 10.62 2.90
N ASP A 112 -14.52 11.05 3.71
CA ASP A 112 -15.67 11.83 3.24
C ASP A 112 -15.23 13.18 2.67
N GLU A 113 -14.30 13.85 3.35
CA GLU A 113 -13.66 15.08 2.84
C GLU A 113 -12.83 14.77 1.59
N MET A 114 -12.01 13.71 1.59
CA MET A 114 -11.19 13.31 0.44
C MET A 114 -12.03 13.00 -0.81
N ARG A 115 -13.21 12.39 -0.65
CA ARG A 115 -14.17 12.12 -1.75
C ARG A 115 -14.77 13.37 -2.36
N GLN A 116 -14.92 14.44 -1.57
CA GLN A 116 -15.40 15.73 -2.10
C GLN A 116 -14.31 16.44 -2.90
N HIS A 117 -13.05 16.21 -2.52
CA HIS A 117 -11.91 16.77 -3.23
C HIS A 117 -11.62 15.98 -4.51
N LEU A 118 -11.49 14.66 -4.46
CA LEU A 118 -11.01 13.87 -5.61
C LEU A 118 -12.14 13.40 -6.54
N GLY A 119 -11.92 13.54 -7.86
CA GLY A 119 -12.86 13.10 -8.90
C GLY A 119 -12.82 11.61 -9.25
N CYS A 120 -12.28 10.76 -8.37
CA CYS A 120 -12.11 9.32 -8.59
C CYS A 120 -12.85 8.50 -7.52
N GLU A 121 -13.06 7.20 -7.76
CA GLU A 121 -13.68 6.32 -6.77
C GLU A 121 -12.73 6.15 -5.56
N ILE A 122 -13.24 6.26 -4.33
CA ILE A 122 -12.43 6.08 -3.11
C ILE A 122 -13.04 4.99 -2.24
N HIS A 123 -12.26 3.94 -2.03
CA HIS A 123 -12.61 2.77 -1.25
C HIS A 123 -11.74 2.67 -0.01
N GLU A 124 -12.35 2.33 1.13
CA GLU A 124 -11.63 2.17 2.39
C GLU A 124 -10.98 0.78 2.49
N VAL A 125 -9.74 0.76 2.97
CA VAL A 125 -9.07 -0.43 3.50
C VAL A 125 -8.86 -0.22 5.00
N VAL A 126 -9.34 -1.16 5.81
CA VAL A 126 -9.35 -1.02 7.27
C VAL A 126 -8.09 -1.63 7.88
N ARG A 127 -7.26 -0.79 8.52
CA ARG A 127 -6.08 -1.25 9.26
C ARG A 127 -6.45 -1.86 10.61
N ILE A 128 -6.11 -3.13 10.79
CA ILE A 128 -6.55 -3.89 11.96
C ILE A 128 -5.85 -3.46 13.25
N GLU A 129 -4.58 -3.06 13.19
CA GLU A 129 -3.83 -2.61 14.36
C GLU A 129 -4.39 -1.30 14.90
N ALA A 130 -4.80 -0.38 14.01
CA ALA A 130 -5.46 0.86 14.41
C ALA A 130 -6.82 0.58 15.09
N CYS A 131 -7.55 -0.43 14.64
CA CYS A 131 -8.79 -0.87 15.30
C CYS A 131 -8.50 -1.44 16.70
N ALA A 132 -7.51 -2.33 16.80
CA ALA A 132 -7.09 -2.94 18.06
C ALA A 132 -6.60 -1.89 19.07
N GLU A 133 -5.79 -0.91 18.64
CA GLU A 133 -5.27 0.16 19.51
C GLU A 133 -6.38 1.06 20.04
N ARG A 134 -7.40 1.39 19.23
CA ARG A 134 -8.59 2.11 19.71
C ARG A 134 -9.39 1.30 20.75
N LEU A 135 -9.46 -0.02 20.58
CA LEU A 135 -10.14 -0.89 21.54
C LEU A 135 -9.34 -1.07 22.83
N LEU A 136 -8.00 -1.15 22.76
CA LEU A 136 -7.12 -1.20 23.93
C LEU A 136 -7.30 0.01 24.84
N ALA A 137 -7.53 1.19 24.27
CA ALA A 137 -7.80 2.41 25.03
C ALA A 137 -9.05 2.31 25.93
N ARG A 138 -9.96 1.37 25.66
CA ARG A 138 -11.18 1.11 26.46
C ARG A 138 -10.93 0.23 27.68
N ARG A 139 -9.74 -0.40 27.79
CA ARG A 139 -9.33 -1.26 28.92
C ARG A 139 -10.37 -2.33 29.28
N LEU A 140 -10.88 -3.04 28.28
CA LEU A 140 -11.78 -4.18 28.46
C LEU A 140 -11.05 -5.39 29.08
N SER A 141 -11.77 -6.44 29.50
CA SER A 141 -11.13 -7.74 29.70
C SER A 141 -10.60 -8.28 28.37
N TYR A 142 -9.65 -9.22 28.40
CA TYR A 142 -9.11 -9.83 27.19
C TYR A 142 -10.20 -10.44 26.30
N GLU A 143 -11.14 -11.18 26.89
CA GLU A 143 -12.24 -11.84 26.16
C GLU A 143 -13.17 -10.80 25.53
N ALA A 144 -13.53 -9.76 26.28
CA ALA A 144 -14.37 -8.67 25.78
C ALA A 144 -13.66 -7.84 24.70
N PHE A 145 -12.33 -7.71 24.78
CA PHE A 145 -11.51 -7.08 23.74
C PHE A 145 -11.50 -7.89 22.45
N VAL A 146 -11.25 -9.20 22.53
CA VAL A 146 -11.26 -10.11 21.37
C VAL A 146 -12.61 -10.10 20.67
N GLU A 147 -13.70 -10.19 21.43
CA GLU A 147 -15.06 -10.13 20.88
C GLU A 147 -15.37 -8.76 20.26
N ALA A 148 -14.96 -7.67 20.93
CA ALA A 148 -15.14 -6.34 20.36
C ALA A 148 -14.34 -6.15 19.07
N PHE A 149 -13.13 -6.69 18.98
CA PHE A 149 -12.29 -6.63 17.78
C PHE A 149 -12.92 -7.39 16.62
N ARG A 150 -13.34 -8.64 16.85
CA ARG A 150 -14.07 -9.46 15.87
C ARG A 150 -15.31 -8.73 15.35
N ARG A 151 -16.13 -8.20 16.26
CA ARG A 151 -17.32 -7.42 15.90
C ARG A 151 -16.98 -6.18 15.07
N THR A 152 -15.95 -5.42 15.46
CA THR A 152 -15.50 -4.24 14.71
C THR A 152 -15.13 -4.58 13.27
N LEU A 153 -14.44 -5.70 13.02
CA LEU A 153 -14.12 -6.11 11.65
C LEU A 153 -15.36 -6.52 10.85
N HIS A 154 -16.30 -7.25 11.46
CA HIS A 154 -17.57 -7.60 10.82
C HIS A 154 -18.43 -6.39 10.48
N GLU A 155 -18.52 -5.41 11.38
CA GLU A 155 -19.26 -4.17 11.17
C GLU A 155 -18.63 -3.30 10.08
N ALA A 156 -17.31 -3.34 9.93
CA ALA A 156 -16.60 -2.59 8.90
C ALA A 156 -16.66 -3.25 7.50
N ALA A 157 -16.77 -4.58 7.43
CA ALA A 157 -16.67 -5.34 6.18
C ALA A 157 -17.65 -4.91 5.06
N PRO A 158 -18.90 -4.50 5.32
CA PRO A 158 -19.78 -3.99 4.27
C PRO A 158 -19.32 -2.66 3.66
N GLY A 159 -18.61 -1.82 4.43
CA GLY A 159 -18.18 -0.48 4.04
C GLY A 159 -16.74 -0.39 3.50
N CYS A 160 -15.88 -1.34 3.84
CA CYS A 160 -14.52 -1.43 3.31
C CYS A 160 -14.42 -2.41 2.14
N VAL A 161 -13.36 -2.34 1.36
CA VAL A 161 -13.07 -3.31 0.29
C VAL A 161 -12.02 -4.35 0.69
N GLY A 162 -11.30 -4.12 1.80
CA GLY A 162 -10.31 -5.05 2.32
C GLY A 162 -9.86 -4.68 3.74
N PHE A 163 -9.10 -5.57 4.34
CA PHE A 163 -8.37 -5.33 5.58
C PHE A 163 -6.89 -5.14 5.30
N LYS A 164 -6.19 -4.45 6.20
CA LYS A 164 -4.74 -4.26 6.15
C LYS A 164 -4.14 -4.63 7.50
N THR A 165 -3.04 -5.38 7.47
CA THR A 165 -2.16 -5.56 8.61
C THR A 165 -0.80 -4.91 8.37
N ILE A 166 -0.27 -4.30 9.43
CA ILE A 166 1.11 -3.82 9.53
C ILE A 166 1.93 -4.68 10.51
N ILE A 167 1.56 -5.95 10.72
CA ILE A 167 2.24 -6.85 11.66
C ILE A 167 3.76 -6.96 11.42
N ALA A 168 4.20 -6.79 10.16
CA ALA A 168 5.62 -6.70 9.80
C ALA A 168 6.35 -5.56 10.52
N TYR A 169 5.72 -4.39 10.70
CA TYR A 169 6.25 -3.25 11.48
C TYR A 169 6.23 -3.47 12.99
N ARG A 170 5.58 -4.52 13.48
CA ARG A 170 5.36 -4.76 14.91
C ARG A 170 6.16 -5.97 15.37
N SER A 171 5.69 -7.17 15.04
CA SER A 171 6.24 -8.43 15.54
C SER A 171 6.84 -9.33 14.45
N GLY A 172 6.76 -8.91 13.19
CA GLY A 172 7.25 -9.66 12.04
C GLY A 172 6.23 -10.65 11.47
N LEU A 173 6.57 -11.22 10.30
CA LEU A 173 5.70 -12.06 9.48
C LEU A 173 5.71 -13.56 9.87
N ASP A 174 6.54 -13.96 10.83
CA ASP A 174 6.56 -15.33 11.39
C ASP A 174 5.38 -15.53 12.34
N VAL A 175 4.16 -15.54 11.80
CA VAL A 175 2.92 -15.66 12.56
C VAL A 175 2.73 -17.08 13.06
N ARG A 176 2.41 -17.21 14.35
CA ARG A 176 2.13 -18.49 15.01
C ARG A 176 0.69 -18.54 15.52
N SER A 177 0.24 -19.69 16.01
CA SER A 177 -1.06 -19.85 16.68
C SER A 177 -0.85 -19.91 18.20
N PRO A 178 -0.87 -18.77 18.92
CA PRO A 178 -0.68 -18.73 20.37
C PRO A 178 -1.90 -19.29 21.11
N THR A 179 -1.64 -19.81 22.30
CA THR A 179 -2.68 -20.23 23.27
C THR A 179 -3.44 -19.02 23.84
N ASP A 180 -4.63 -19.25 24.40
CA ASP A 180 -5.40 -18.19 25.06
C ASP A 180 -4.66 -17.59 26.26
N GLU A 181 -3.91 -18.40 27.00
CA GLU A 181 -3.10 -17.95 28.13
C GLU A 181 -1.97 -16.99 27.69
N GLU A 182 -1.24 -17.34 26.63
CA GLU A 182 -0.21 -16.46 26.05
C GLU A 182 -0.82 -15.14 25.54
N CYS A 183 -2.02 -15.19 24.95
CA CYS A 183 -2.70 -14.00 24.45
C CYS A 183 -3.20 -13.11 25.59
N ALA A 184 -3.75 -13.69 26.66
CA ALA A 184 -4.21 -12.95 27.82
C ALA A 184 -3.03 -12.24 28.53
N ALA A 185 -1.93 -12.95 28.76
CA ALA A 185 -0.71 -12.36 29.32
C ALA A 185 -0.13 -11.25 28.41
N SER A 186 -0.14 -11.48 27.10
CA SER A 186 0.28 -10.51 26.09
C SER A 186 -0.62 -9.27 26.07
N TYR A 187 -1.93 -9.43 26.29
CA TYR A 187 -2.88 -8.33 26.42
C TYR A 187 -2.66 -7.49 27.68
N ASP A 188 -2.43 -8.13 28.82
CA ASP A 188 -2.11 -7.43 30.06
C ASP A 188 -0.80 -6.63 29.93
N SER A 189 0.21 -7.21 29.27
CA SER A 189 1.45 -6.51 28.95
C SER A 189 1.20 -5.30 28.03
N ALA A 190 0.38 -5.45 27.00
CA ALA A 190 0.01 -4.35 26.12
C ALA A 190 -0.71 -3.22 26.86
N LEU A 191 -1.60 -3.53 27.80
CA LEU A 191 -2.28 -2.53 28.65
C LEU A 191 -1.31 -1.81 29.60
N ALA A 192 -0.36 -2.54 30.18
CA ALA A 192 0.67 -1.98 31.07
C ALA A 192 1.65 -1.05 30.34
N ALA A 193 1.90 -1.31 29.05
CA ALA A 193 2.78 -0.50 28.21
C ALA A 193 2.15 0.82 27.72
N ILE A 194 0.84 1.04 27.90
CA ILE A 194 0.16 2.28 27.48
C ILE A 194 0.67 3.45 28.34
N PRO A 195 1.34 4.46 27.75
CA PRO A 195 1.81 5.62 28.51
C PRO A 195 0.64 6.41 29.09
N ALA A 196 0.84 7.06 30.25
CA ALA A 196 -0.16 7.95 30.82
C ALA A 196 -0.47 9.10 29.85
N GLY A 197 -1.73 9.17 29.39
CA GLY A 197 -2.17 10.15 28.38
C GLY A 197 -1.66 9.89 26.95
N GLY A 198 -0.95 8.77 26.73
CA GLY A 198 -0.46 8.37 25.42
C GLY A 198 -1.46 7.53 24.61
N ARG A 199 -1.19 7.38 23.31
CA ARG A 199 -1.93 6.45 22.45
C ARG A 199 -1.33 5.04 22.57
N PRO A 200 -2.14 3.97 22.63
CA PRO A 200 -1.62 2.61 22.61
C PRO A 200 -0.83 2.36 21.32
N ARG A 201 0.33 1.69 21.44
CA ARG A 201 1.05 1.11 20.30
C ARG A 201 1.19 -0.38 20.55
N LEU A 202 0.47 -1.20 19.79
CA LEU A 202 0.49 -2.64 19.98
C LEU A 202 1.74 -3.30 19.36
N THR A 203 2.63 -3.83 20.19
CA THR A 203 3.85 -4.54 19.77
C THR A 203 3.91 -6.00 20.23
N GLU A 204 2.93 -6.42 21.04
CA GLU A 204 2.96 -7.73 21.70
C GLU A 204 2.60 -8.86 20.74
N LYS A 205 3.59 -9.72 20.43
CA LYS A 205 3.49 -10.71 19.36
C LYS A 205 2.34 -11.72 19.53
N PRO A 206 2.14 -12.40 20.67
CA PRO A 206 1.03 -13.35 20.79
C PRO A 206 -0.33 -12.69 20.53
N LEU A 207 -0.55 -11.49 21.06
CA LEU A 207 -1.78 -10.75 20.79
C LEU A 207 -1.90 -10.36 19.31
N LEU A 208 -0.84 -9.86 18.68
CA LEU A 208 -0.83 -9.53 17.24
C LEU A 208 -1.10 -10.74 16.34
N ASP A 209 -0.44 -11.86 16.60
CA ASP A 209 -0.63 -13.11 15.87
C ASP A 209 -2.10 -13.58 15.99
N ARG A 210 -2.69 -13.52 17.19
CA ARG A 210 -4.11 -13.82 17.42
C ARG A 210 -5.06 -12.89 16.67
N LEU A 211 -4.79 -11.58 16.69
CA LEU A 211 -5.61 -10.59 15.98
C LEU A 211 -5.53 -10.77 14.46
N PHE A 212 -4.37 -11.17 13.95
CA PHE A 212 -4.22 -11.54 12.55
C PHE A 212 -5.03 -12.81 12.21
N GLU A 213 -4.97 -13.87 13.02
CA GLU A 213 -5.82 -15.07 12.82
C GLU A 213 -7.32 -14.73 12.83
N ILE A 214 -7.79 -13.89 13.76
CA ILE A 214 -9.19 -13.42 13.80
C ILE A 214 -9.53 -12.65 12.52
N THR A 215 -8.59 -11.83 12.03
CA THR A 215 -8.78 -11.09 10.77
C THR A 215 -8.90 -12.05 9.59
N LEU A 216 -8.08 -13.10 9.51
CA LEU A 216 -8.18 -14.12 8.45
C LEU A 216 -9.52 -14.85 8.48
N GLU A 217 -10.06 -15.12 9.68
CA GLU A 217 -11.38 -15.71 9.86
C GLU A 217 -12.49 -14.79 9.37
N VAL A 218 -12.49 -13.52 9.77
CA VAL A 218 -13.47 -12.53 9.31
C VAL A 218 -13.35 -12.31 7.79
N ALA A 219 -12.14 -12.25 7.27
CA ALA A 219 -11.87 -12.12 5.84
C ALA A 219 -12.46 -13.31 5.05
N ALA A 220 -12.27 -14.55 5.52
CA ALA A 220 -12.86 -15.73 4.92
C ALA A 220 -14.40 -15.69 4.93
N GLN A 221 -15.00 -15.23 6.03
CA GLN A 221 -16.47 -15.15 6.18
C GLN A 221 -17.11 -14.03 5.36
N THR A 222 -16.38 -12.92 5.15
CA THR A 222 -16.89 -11.71 4.46
C THR A 222 -16.46 -11.62 3.00
N GLY A 223 -15.50 -12.46 2.57
CA GLY A 223 -14.90 -12.40 1.24
C GLY A 223 -13.96 -11.22 1.02
N ARG A 224 -13.56 -10.50 2.09
CA ARG A 224 -12.66 -9.35 1.99
C ARG A 224 -11.19 -9.79 1.93
N PRO A 225 -10.39 -9.32 0.96
CA PRO A 225 -8.95 -9.59 0.95
C PRO A 225 -8.22 -8.96 2.14
N VAL A 226 -7.07 -9.53 2.50
CA VAL A 226 -6.16 -8.99 3.52
C VAL A 226 -4.85 -8.55 2.87
N GLN A 227 -4.59 -7.26 2.92
CA GLN A 227 -3.32 -6.65 2.54
C GLN A 227 -2.31 -6.80 3.68
N ILE A 228 -1.10 -7.23 3.36
CA ILE A 228 -0.04 -7.48 4.32
C ILE A 228 1.17 -6.64 3.93
N HIS A 229 1.59 -5.72 4.78
CA HIS A 229 2.85 -5.01 4.57
C HIS A 229 4.02 -6.02 4.54
N THR A 230 4.87 -5.97 3.52
CA THR A 230 6.06 -6.82 3.40
C THR A 230 7.26 -6.05 2.87
N GLY A 231 8.45 -6.39 3.37
CA GLY A 231 9.70 -5.75 2.94
C GLY A 231 9.83 -4.28 3.35
N PHE A 232 9.89 -3.39 2.37
CA PHE A 232 10.40 -2.02 2.45
C PHE A 232 9.58 -1.14 3.40
N GLY A 233 10.24 -0.47 4.34
CA GLY A 233 9.62 0.46 5.27
C GLY A 233 10.62 1.33 6.04
N ASP A 234 10.11 2.04 7.03
CA ASP A 234 10.88 2.94 7.91
C ASP A 234 11.75 2.19 8.95
N PRO A 235 12.59 2.89 9.75
CA PRO A 235 13.39 2.25 10.80
C PRO A 235 12.63 1.57 11.95
N ASP A 236 11.29 1.63 12.02
CA ASP A 236 10.52 0.80 12.96
C ASP A 236 10.42 -0.66 12.47
N ILE A 237 10.61 -0.93 11.18
CA ILE A 237 10.54 -2.29 10.66
C ILE A 237 11.85 -3.05 10.87
N ASP A 238 11.76 -4.25 11.41
CA ASP A 238 12.85 -5.22 11.31
C ASP A 238 12.75 -5.91 9.95
N LEU A 239 13.54 -5.43 8.98
CA LEU A 239 13.50 -5.93 7.61
C LEU A 239 13.70 -7.45 7.55
N LEU A 240 14.56 -8.03 8.42
CA LEU A 240 14.79 -9.47 8.47
C LEU A 240 13.51 -10.26 8.75
N ARG A 241 12.60 -9.66 9.55
CA ARG A 241 11.32 -10.25 9.95
C ARG A 241 10.17 -9.85 9.02
N ALA A 242 10.45 -9.02 8.01
CA ALA A 242 9.51 -8.58 6.99
C ALA A 242 9.62 -9.40 5.68
N ASN A 243 10.40 -10.49 5.66
CA ASN A 243 10.43 -11.43 4.55
C ASN A 243 9.11 -12.21 4.45
N PRO A 244 8.39 -12.14 3.31
CA PRO A 244 7.08 -12.78 3.16
C PRO A 244 7.11 -14.31 3.26
N LEU A 245 8.25 -14.98 3.03
CA LEU A 245 8.34 -16.44 3.20
C LEU A 245 8.05 -16.91 4.64
N LEU A 246 8.18 -16.03 5.62
CA LEU A 246 7.81 -16.33 7.01
C LEU A 246 6.30 -16.60 7.17
N LEU A 247 5.46 -16.17 6.22
CA LEU A 247 4.03 -16.47 6.20
C LEU A 247 3.71 -17.91 5.79
N ARG A 248 4.72 -18.74 5.45
CA ARG A 248 4.50 -20.11 4.98
C ARG A 248 3.57 -20.92 5.89
N ALA A 249 3.72 -20.82 7.20
CA ALA A 249 2.86 -21.53 8.15
C ALA A 249 1.38 -21.11 8.02
N VAL A 250 1.11 -19.82 7.80
CA VAL A 250 -0.23 -19.30 7.52
C VAL A 250 -0.76 -19.83 6.19
N LEU A 251 0.08 -19.86 5.15
CA LEU A 251 -0.33 -20.30 3.82
C LEU A 251 -0.60 -21.82 3.72
N GLU A 252 0.08 -22.62 4.55
CA GLU A 252 -0.09 -24.07 4.62
C GLU A 252 -1.22 -24.49 5.58
N ASP A 253 -1.75 -23.57 6.39
CA ASP A 253 -2.91 -23.81 7.24
C ASP A 253 -4.20 -23.88 6.40
N ARG A 254 -4.88 -25.03 6.49
CA ARG A 254 -6.10 -25.31 5.74
C ARG A 254 -7.24 -24.33 6.03
N ARG A 255 -7.27 -23.73 7.23
CA ARG A 255 -8.27 -22.74 7.64
C ARG A 255 -8.30 -21.52 6.73
N TRP A 256 -7.15 -21.15 6.14
CA TRP A 256 -6.96 -19.87 5.43
C TRP A 256 -6.83 -20.03 3.92
N THR A 257 -7.04 -21.23 3.39
CA THR A 257 -6.85 -21.54 1.95
C THR A 257 -7.75 -20.75 0.99
N THR A 258 -8.85 -20.20 1.48
CA THR A 258 -9.81 -19.39 0.70
C THR A 258 -9.60 -17.88 0.89
N THR A 259 -8.86 -17.46 1.93
CA THR A 259 -8.63 -16.06 2.26
C THR A 259 -7.63 -15.45 1.29
N GLN A 260 -8.04 -14.45 0.51
CA GLN A 260 -7.15 -13.77 -0.42
C GLN A 260 -6.18 -12.85 0.32
N LEU A 261 -4.88 -13.03 0.10
CA LEU A 261 -3.80 -12.28 0.73
C LEU A 261 -3.06 -11.47 -0.34
N VAL A 262 -2.77 -10.20 -0.06
CA VAL A 262 -2.04 -9.31 -0.97
C VAL A 262 -0.75 -8.89 -0.29
N LEU A 263 0.39 -9.34 -0.82
CA LEU A 263 1.71 -8.93 -0.34
C LEU A 263 2.02 -7.54 -0.89
N LEU A 264 2.22 -6.59 0.01
CA LEU A 264 2.47 -5.20 -0.36
C LEU A 264 3.92 -4.89 -0.69
N HIS A 265 4.08 -3.85 -1.50
CA HIS A 265 5.33 -3.12 -1.71
C HIS A 265 6.37 -3.81 -2.58
N MET A 266 5.92 -4.63 -3.55
CA MET A 266 6.76 -5.60 -4.29
C MET A 266 7.54 -6.56 -3.37
N ALA A 267 7.16 -6.62 -2.08
CA ALA A 267 7.94 -7.16 -0.98
C ALA A 267 9.41 -6.71 -0.95
N TYR A 268 9.78 -5.58 -1.55
CA TYR A 268 11.18 -5.22 -1.78
C TYR A 268 11.98 -5.20 -0.47
N PRO A 269 13.19 -5.81 -0.37
CA PRO A 269 13.97 -6.42 -1.45
C PRO A 269 13.67 -7.91 -1.71
N TYR A 270 12.66 -8.48 -1.06
CA TYR A 270 12.23 -9.88 -1.19
C TYR A 270 11.34 -10.14 -2.42
N THR A 271 11.60 -9.42 -3.51
CA THR A 271 10.76 -9.43 -4.70
C THR A 271 10.68 -10.81 -5.36
N ARG A 272 11.80 -11.56 -5.34
CA ARG A 272 11.87 -12.91 -5.91
C ARG A 272 11.04 -13.91 -5.10
N GLU A 273 11.12 -13.81 -3.77
CA GLU A 273 10.32 -14.59 -2.84
C GLU A 273 8.83 -14.33 -3.06
N ALA A 274 8.41 -13.08 -3.16
CA ALA A 274 7.01 -12.74 -3.40
C ALA A 274 6.51 -13.21 -4.78
N ALA A 275 7.35 -13.12 -5.82
CA ALA A 275 7.01 -13.63 -7.15
C ALA A 275 6.82 -15.16 -7.13
N PHE A 276 7.72 -15.88 -6.47
CA PHE A 276 7.60 -17.32 -6.23
C PHE A 276 6.33 -17.66 -5.45
N MET A 277 6.05 -16.95 -4.36
CA MET A 277 4.87 -17.20 -3.55
C MET A 277 3.57 -16.98 -4.34
N THR A 278 3.52 -15.94 -5.17
CA THR A 278 2.38 -15.64 -6.04
C THR A 278 2.16 -16.75 -7.08
N ALA A 279 3.22 -17.39 -7.55
CA ALA A 279 3.16 -18.50 -8.51
C ALA A 279 2.72 -19.84 -7.88
N VAL A 280 2.94 -20.04 -6.58
CA VAL A 280 2.73 -21.35 -5.92
C VAL A 280 1.45 -21.41 -5.11
N TRP A 281 1.09 -20.37 -4.36
CA TRP A 281 -0.09 -20.38 -3.49
C TRP A 281 -1.28 -19.69 -4.15
N PRO A 282 -2.42 -20.38 -4.38
CA PRO A 282 -3.58 -19.80 -5.06
C PRO A 282 -4.06 -18.48 -4.44
N GLN A 283 -4.00 -18.39 -3.11
CA GLN A 283 -4.52 -17.26 -2.36
C GLN A 283 -3.60 -16.03 -2.27
N VAL A 284 -2.37 -16.11 -2.78
CA VAL A 284 -1.37 -15.02 -2.67
C VAL A 284 -1.33 -14.14 -3.91
N HIS A 285 -1.59 -12.86 -3.76
CA HIS A 285 -1.39 -11.82 -4.78
C HIS A 285 -0.23 -10.90 -4.39
N LEU A 286 0.26 -10.12 -5.35
CA LEU A 286 1.36 -9.18 -5.15
C LEU A 286 1.02 -7.84 -5.77
N ASP A 287 1.14 -6.75 -5.00
CA ASP A 287 1.12 -5.41 -5.59
C ASP A 287 2.50 -4.81 -5.77
N LEU A 288 2.52 -3.76 -6.57
CA LEU A 288 3.71 -3.05 -7.01
C LEU A 288 3.93 -1.72 -6.26
N SER A 289 3.25 -1.49 -5.14
CA SER A 289 3.29 -0.21 -4.42
C SER A 289 4.65 0.10 -3.79
N LEU A 290 4.84 1.32 -3.29
CA LEU A 290 6.03 1.84 -2.58
C LEU A 290 7.35 1.73 -3.36
N ALA A 291 7.86 0.51 -3.55
CA ALA A 291 9.10 0.22 -4.25
C ALA A 291 9.08 0.71 -5.70
N LEU A 292 7.98 0.54 -6.46
CA LEU A 292 7.92 1.01 -7.85
C LEU A 292 8.16 2.52 -7.96
N PRO A 293 7.41 3.40 -7.27
CA PRO A 293 7.68 4.83 -7.34
C PRO A 293 9.08 5.18 -6.80
N PHE A 294 9.48 4.63 -5.65
CA PHE A 294 10.75 4.99 -4.98
C PHE A 294 12.00 4.59 -5.75
N LEU A 295 12.03 3.39 -6.34
CA LEU A 295 13.15 2.93 -7.16
C LEU A 295 13.25 3.70 -8.49
N GLY A 296 12.18 4.40 -8.88
CA GLY A 296 12.11 5.18 -10.09
C GLY A 296 12.38 4.31 -11.33
N PRO A 297 13.22 4.75 -12.29
CA PRO A 297 13.60 3.91 -13.44
C PRO A 297 14.25 2.57 -13.05
N GLY A 298 14.85 2.48 -11.86
CA GLY A 298 15.44 1.23 -11.35
C GLY A 298 14.42 0.14 -11.05
N ALA A 299 13.14 0.49 -10.90
CA ALA A 299 12.06 -0.49 -10.69
C ALA A 299 11.90 -1.47 -11.85
N LEU A 300 12.44 -1.17 -13.04
CA LEU A 300 12.43 -2.06 -14.20
C LEU A 300 12.98 -3.45 -13.85
N PHE A 301 14.09 -3.54 -13.11
CA PHE A 301 14.76 -4.81 -12.82
C PHE A 301 13.96 -5.73 -11.88
N PRO A 302 13.53 -5.30 -10.68
CA PRO A 302 12.68 -6.14 -9.84
C PRO A 302 11.32 -6.42 -10.52
N LEU A 303 10.80 -5.50 -11.35
CA LEU A 303 9.57 -5.76 -12.09
C LEU A 303 9.75 -6.88 -13.12
N LEU A 304 10.88 -6.93 -13.83
CA LEU A 304 11.21 -8.05 -14.72
C LEU A 304 11.31 -9.39 -13.96
N GLU A 305 11.87 -9.39 -12.75
CA GLU A 305 11.90 -10.60 -11.90
C GLU A 305 10.50 -11.08 -11.51
N ILE A 306 9.59 -10.15 -11.15
CA ILE A 306 8.19 -10.46 -10.86
C ILE A 306 7.49 -11.02 -12.10
N LEU A 307 7.51 -10.28 -13.20
CA LEU A 307 6.77 -10.62 -14.42
C LEU A 307 7.26 -11.94 -15.05
N SER A 308 8.50 -12.33 -14.80
CA SER A 308 9.07 -13.58 -15.31
C SER A 308 8.58 -14.83 -14.57
N LEU A 309 8.01 -14.69 -13.37
CA LEU A 309 7.63 -15.84 -12.53
C LEU A 309 6.18 -15.78 -12.05
N ALA A 310 5.71 -14.62 -11.61
CA ALA A 310 4.37 -14.47 -11.05
C ALA A 310 3.29 -14.50 -12.14
N PRO A 311 2.15 -15.18 -11.92
CA PRO A 311 0.99 -15.08 -12.79
C PRO A 311 0.53 -13.63 -12.92
N LEU A 312 0.46 -13.11 -14.16
CA LEU A 312 0.10 -11.72 -14.44
C LEU A 312 -1.31 -11.35 -13.93
N SER A 313 -2.19 -12.33 -13.77
CA SER A 313 -3.55 -12.18 -13.22
C SER A 313 -3.60 -12.01 -11.70
N LYS A 314 -2.45 -12.07 -11.01
CA LYS A 314 -2.33 -11.93 -9.55
C LYS A 314 -1.44 -10.75 -9.15
N LEU A 315 -1.09 -9.92 -10.12
CA LEU A 315 -0.29 -8.72 -9.95
C LEU A 315 -1.18 -7.48 -10.00
N MET A 316 -0.95 -6.52 -9.12
CA MET A 316 -1.75 -5.30 -9.06
C MET A 316 -0.88 -4.04 -8.93
N TYR A 317 -1.31 -2.96 -9.55
CA TYR A 317 -0.77 -1.65 -9.29
C TYR A 317 -1.22 -1.15 -7.91
N GLY A 318 -0.29 -0.55 -7.18
CA GLY A 318 -0.56 0.34 -6.07
C GLY A 318 0.54 1.41 -6.04
N SER A 319 0.33 2.51 -5.33
CA SER A 319 1.33 3.58 -5.21
C SER A 319 2.02 3.61 -3.85
N ASP A 320 1.29 3.30 -2.78
CA ASP A 320 1.64 3.56 -1.38
C ASP A 320 1.91 5.05 -1.07
N VAL A 321 1.57 5.96 -1.99
CA VAL A 321 1.80 7.38 -1.76
C VAL A 321 0.77 7.95 -0.81
N SER A 322 1.16 9.01 -0.12
CA SER A 322 0.29 9.77 0.77
C SER A 322 0.33 11.25 0.44
N GLY A 323 -0.64 11.98 0.99
CA GLY A 323 -0.46 13.39 1.29
C GLY A 323 -0.86 14.37 0.19
N LEU A 324 -0.35 14.20 -1.03
CA LEU A 324 -0.53 15.18 -2.11
C LEU A 324 -1.16 14.56 -3.37
N PRO A 325 -2.24 15.13 -3.95
CA PRO A 325 -2.89 14.61 -5.16
C PRO A 325 -1.94 14.38 -6.34
N GLU A 326 -0.95 15.27 -6.50
CA GLU A 326 0.00 15.20 -7.60
C GLU A 326 0.92 13.98 -7.51
N LEU A 327 1.18 13.44 -6.30
CA LEU A 327 2.02 12.26 -6.13
C LEU A 327 1.32 10.99 -6.61
N PHE A 328 0.01 10.85 -6.42
CA PHE A 328 -0.79 9.77 -7.00
C PHE A 328 -0.72 9.81 -8.53
N ALA A 329 -0.89 11.01 -9.10
CA ALA A 329 -0.80 11.20 -10.55
C ALA A 329 0.59 10.84 -11.10
N LEU A 330 1.67 11.25 -10.42
CA LEU A 330 3.04 10.88 -10.80
C LEU A 330 3.29 9.38 -10.66
N ALA A 331 2.84 8.76 -9.57
CA ALA A 331 2.98 7.32 -9.35
C ALA A 331 2.27 6.53 -10.46
N ALA A 332 1.06 6.93 -10.87
CA ALA A 332 0.31 6.29 -11.94
C ALA A 332 1.01 6.40 -13.30
N GLU A 333 1.53 7.59 -13.63
CA GLU A 333 2.31 7.81 -14.85
C GLU A 333 3.59 6.98 -14.88
N TRP A 334 4.30 6.92 -13.76
CA TRP A 334 5.54 6.16 -13.65
C TRP A 334 5.29 4.66 -13.70
N ALA A 335 4.23 4.18 -13.07
CA ALA A 335 3.81 2.78 -13.15
C ALA A 335 3.52 2.36 -14.58
N ARG A 336 2.71 3.14 -15.33
CA ARG A 336 2.46 2.87 -16.75
C ARG A 336 3.73 2.84 -17.58
N ALA A 337 4.61 3.84 -17.40
CA ALA A 337 5.84 3.93 -18.16
C ALA A 337 6.78 2.73 -17.89
N THR A 338 7.03 2.43 -16.61
CA THR A 338 7.93 1.34 -16.21
C THR A 338 7.34 -0.03 -16.55
N LEU A 339 6.04 -0.24 -16.36
CA LEU A 339 5.37 -1.49 -16.75
C LEU A 339 5.36 -1.68 -18.27
N GLY A 340 5.09 -0.63 -19.04
CA GLY A 340 5.12 -0.67 -20.50
C GLY A 340 6.51 -0.99 -21.05
N GLU A 341 7.58 -0.50 -20.40
CA GLU A 341 8.96 -0.86 -20.69
C GLU A 341 9.26 -2.32 -20.34
N ALA A 342 8.87 -2.80 -19.15
CA ALA A 342 9.11 -4.18 -18.73
C ALA A 342 8.37 -5.20 -19.60
N LEU A 343 7.10 -4.95 -19.93
CA LEU A 343 6.32 -5.79 -20.83
C LEU A 343 6.89 -5.76 -22.25
N GLY A 344 7.34 -4.59 -22.70
CA GLY A 344 8.00 -4.44 -23.98
C GLY A 344 9.29 -5.24 -24.09
N TRP A 345 10.11 -5.24 -23.03
CA TRP A 345 11.29 -6.10 -22.92
C TRP A 345 10.92 -7.58 -23.02
N LEU A 346 9.83 -8.04 -22.39
CA LEU A 346 9.37 -9.43 -22.49
C LEU A 346 8.93 -9.77 -23.92
N VAL A 347 8.30 -8.85 -24.63
CA VAL A 347 7.94 -9.04 -26.05
C VAL A 347 9.17 -9.19 -26.93
N GLU A 348 10.19 -8.36 -26.73
CA GLU A 348 11.45 -8.47 -27.48
C GLU A 348 12.23 -9.76 -27.24
N ARG A 349 11.94 -10.44 -26.12
CA ARG A 349 12.61 -11.68 -25.71
C ARG A 349 11.74 -12.91 -25.91
N ASP A 350 10.67 -12.80 -26.69
CA ASP A 350 9.71 -13.88 -26.97
C ASP A 350 9.05 -14.46 -25.70
N GLY A 351 9.03 -13.69 -24.60
CA GLY A 351 8.37 -14.08 -23.34
C GLY A 351 6.87 -13.80 -23.34
N LEU A 352 6.43 -12.82 -24.14
CA LEU A 352 5.01 -12.49 -24.38
C LEU A 352 4.83 -12.07 -25.84
N ASP A 353 3.64 -12.29 -26.40
CA ASP A 353 3.25 -11.58 -27.61
C ASP A 353 2.68 -10.18 -27.28
N GLU A 354 2.53 -9.33 -28.29
CA GLU A 354 2.07 -7.94 -28.14
C GLU A 354 0.67 -7.84 -27.52
N ARG A 355 -0.22 -8.77 -27.89
CA ARG A 355 -1.61 -8.77 -27.41
C ARG A 355 -1.65 -9.18 -25.94
N ALA A 356 -0.89 -10.20 -25.57
CA ALA A 356 -0.72 -10.66 -24.19
C ALA A 356 -0.09 -9.56 -23.33
N ALA A 357 0.91 -8.85 -23.84
CA ALA A 357 1.53 -7.73 -23.14
C ALA A 357 0.55 -6.57 -22.91
N ALA A 358 -0.22 -6.16 -23.93
CA ALA A 358 -1.24 -5.13 -23.76
C ALA A 358 -2.35 -5.55 -22.76
N ALA A 359 -2.80 -6.81 -22.83
CA ALA A 359 -3.77 -7.37 -21.89
C ALA A 359 -3.22 -7.42 -20.45
N ALA A 360 -1.96 -7.83 -20.28
CA ALA A 360 -1.30 -7.84 -18.98
C ALA A 360 -1.17 -6.44 -18.38
N GLY A 361 -0.80 -5.44 -19.20
CA GLY A 361 -0.75 -4.05 -18.77
C GLY A 361 -2.09 -3.57 -18.20
N ARG A 362 -3.20 -3.86 -18.90
CA ARG A 362 -4.55 -3.54 -18.41
C ARG A 362 -4.90 -4.28 -17.13
N ALA A 363 -4.63 -5.59 -17.09
CA ALA A 363 -4.96 -6.43 -15.95
C ALA A 363 -4.25 -5.95 -14.67
N ILE A 364 -2.95 -5.68 -14.77
CA ILE A 364 -2.12 -5.24 -13.64
C ILE A 364 -2.52 -3.84 -13.17
N LEU A 365 -2.78 -2.92 -14.10
CA LEU A 365 -3.11 -1.53 -13.77
C LEU A 365 -4.54 -1.35 -13.25
N SER A 366 -5.46 -2.28 -13.53
CA SER A 366 -6.89 -2.09 -13.22
C SER A 366 -7.64 -3.38 -12.93
N ASP A 367 -7.75 -4.28 -13.93
CA ASP A 367 -8.80 -5.32 -13.89
C ASP A 367 -8.62 -6.32 -12.73
N ASN A 368 -7.37 -6.67 -12.39
CA ASN A 368 -7.08 -7.59 -11.30
C ASN A 368 -7.54 -7.02 -9.95
N ALA A 369 -7.27 -5.73 -9.69
CA ALA A 369 -7.72 -5.06 -8.48
C ALA A 369 -9.26 -4.96 -8.46
N ARG A 370 -9.89 -4.59 -9.59
CA ARG A 370 -11.36 -4.54 -9.68
C ARG A 370 -11.99 -5.90 -9.36
N ALA A 371 -11.43 -6.98 -9.91
CA ALA A 371 -11.91 -8.33 -9.66
C ALA A 371 -11.71 -8.78 -8.20
N LEU A 372 -10.51 -8.59 -7.65
CA LEU A 372 -10.17 -9.05 -6.30
C LEU A 372 -10.96 -8.32 -5.21
N TYR A 373 -11.15 -7.00 -5.37
CA TYR A 373 -11.80 -6.15 -4.37
C TYR A 373 -13.31 -5.95 -4.62
N GLY A 374 -13.88 -6.59 -5.65
CA GLY A 374 -15.30 -6.50 -5.98
C GLY A 374 -15.74 -5.10 -6.40
N LEU A 375 -14.87 -4.38 -7.12
CA LEU A 375 -15.17 -3.04 -7.63
C LEU A 375 -15.99 -3.12 -8.93
N ARG A 376 -16.69 -2.03 -9.27
CA ARG A 376 -17.39 -1.96 -10.56
C ARG A 376 -16.40 -2.10 -11.70
N GLN A 377 -16.73 -2.91 -12.69
CA GLN A 377 -15.98 -2.94 -13.95
C GLN A 377 -16.34 -1.71 -14.76
N GLU A 378 -15.35 -1.08 -15.39
CA GLU A 378 -15.64 -0.04 -16.37
C GLU A 378 -16.26 -0.69 -17.63
N PRO A 379 -17.21 -0.03 -18.31
CA PRO A 379 -17.84 -0.54 -19.53
C PRO A 379 -16.88 -0.85 -20.68
#